data_AF-A0A1Y3ESA3-F1
#
_entry.id   AF-A0A1Y3ESA3-F1
#
_cell.length_a   1.000
_cell.length_b   1.000
_cell.length_c   1.000
_cell.angle_alpha   90.00
_cell.angle_beta   90.00
_cell.angle_gamma   90.00
#
_symmetry.space_group_name_H-M   'P 1'
#
loop_
_entity.id
_entity.type
_entity.pdbx_description
1 polymer ?
#
loop_
_entity_poly.entity_id
_entity_poly.type
_entity_poly.pdbx_seq_one_letter_code
_entity_poly.pdbx_strand_id
1 'polypeptide(L)'
;MWTADESIVLRLVGSELWFIAPENLNRFVQKLTLPKLTSFSLSPGPAPFHVAVYTASSNEKMASARLYRCSLKAPIDIIACKNFQADRVDFHWNKNGI
;
A
#
# COMPACT_ATOMS: atom_id res chain seq x y z
N MET A 1 -6.83 -5.70 -4.92
CA MET A 1 -5.93 -5.48 -6.08
C MET A 1 -4.88 -6.57 -6.06
N TRP A 2 -4.54 -7.12 -7.23
CA TRP A 2 -3.56 -8.21 -7.37
C TRP A 2 -2.22 -7.65 -7.84
N THR A 3 -1.12 -8.23 -7.38
CA THR A 3 0.21 -8.04 -8.01
C THR A 3 0.19 -8.58 -9.44
N ALA A 4 1.12 -8.12 -10.26
CA ALA A 4 1.16 -8.49 -11.68
C ALA A 4 1.39 -9.99 -11.92
N ASP A 5 2.02 -10.68 -10.96
CA ASP A 5 2.23 -12.14 -10.97
C ASP A 5 1.15 -12.90 -10.20
N GLU A 6 0.10 -12.21 -9.74
CA GLU A 6 -0.99 -12.75 -8.94
C GLU A 6 -0.55 -13.42 -7.61
N SER A 7 0.68 -13.20 -7.16
CA SER A 7 1.21 -13.84 -5.94
C SER A 7 0.74 -13.20 -4.64
N ILE A 8 0.22 -11.96 -4.68
CA ILE A 8 -0.27 -11.24 -3.51
C ILE A 8 -1.58 -10.51 -3.83
N VAL A 9 -2.55 -10.63 -2.93
CA VAL A 9 -3.77 -9.81 -2.93
C VAL A 9 -3.67 -8.74 -1.87
N LEU A 10 -3.84 -7.48 -2.29
CA LEU A 10 -3.95 -6.34 -1.40
C LEU A 10 -5.42 -5.95 -1.23
N ARG A 11 -5.85 -5.81 0.03
CA ARG A 11 -7.22 -5.40 0.38
C ARG A 11 -7.20 -4.34 1.48
N LEU A 12 -7.89 -3.23 1.26
CA LEU A 12 -8.14 -2.23 2.30
C LEU A 12 -9.37 -2.63 3.12
N VAL A 13 -9.20 -2.77 4.43
CA VAL A 13 -10.26 -3.07 5.41
C VAL A 13 -10.21 -2.00 6.50
N GLY A 14 -11.10 -1.01 6.43
CA GLY A 14 -11.08 0.13 7.34
C GLY A 14 -9.81 0.97 7.16
N SER A 15 -8.95 1.00 8.18
CA SER A 15 -7.62 1.67 8.15
C SER A 15 -6.46 0.66 8.12
N GLU A 16 -6.73 -0.57 7.72
CA GLU A 16 -5.74 -1.63 7.57
C GLU A 16 -5.61 -2.05 6.12
N LEU A 17 -4.37 -2.11 5.63
CA LEU A 17 -4.06 -2.69 4.33
C LEU A 17 -3.54 -4.10 4.54
N TRP A 18 -4.32 -5.08 4.09
CA TRP A 18 -4.03 -6.50 4.22
C TRP A 18 -3.27 -7.01 3.00
N PHE A 19 -2.28 -7.86 3.24
CA PHE A 19 -1.50 -8.58 2.24
C PHE A 19 -1.82 -10.07 2.42
N ILE A 20 -2.46 -10.63 1.41
CA ILE A 20 -3.13 -11.94 1.49
C ILE A 20 -2.50 -12.87 0.45
N ALA A 21 -2.25 -14.11 0.85
CA ALA A 21 -1.82 -15.16 -0.07
C ALA A 21 -3.04 -15.65 -0.90
N PRO A 22 -2.86 -15.97 -2.20
CA PRO A 22 -3.94 -16.42 -3.08
C PRO A 22 -4.65 -17.68 -2.58
N GLU A 23 -3.93 -18.52 -1.84
CA GLU A 23 -4.39 -19.79 -1.30
C GLU A 23 -5.54 -19.65 -0.28
N ASN A 24 -5.62 -18.51 0.42
CA ASN A 24 -6.69 -18.24 1.37
C ASN A 24 -7.02 -16.75 1.44
N LEU A 25 -7.97 -16.33 0.60
CA LEU A 25 -8.42 -14.93 0.49
C LEU A 25 -9.14 -14.38 1.72
N ASN A 26 -9.43 -15.22 2.72
CA ASN A 26 -10.13 -14.85 3.95
C ASN A 26 -9.19 -14.45 5.09
N ARG A 27 -7.88 -14.70 4.96
CA ARG A 27 -6.90 -14.43 6.02
C ARG A 27 -5.69 -13.67 5.48
N PHE A 28 -5.35 -12.55 6.10
CA PHE A 28 -4.11 -11.85 5.80
C PHE A 28 -2.89 -12.60 6.32
N VAL A 29 -1.80 -12.54 5.57
CA VAL A 29 -0.48 -13.03 5.97
C VAL A 29 0.28 -11.91 6.68
N GLN A 30 0.22 -10.70 6.13
CA GLN A 30 0.78 -9.49 6.72
C GLN A 30 -0.22 -8.33 6.61
N LYS A 31 -0.05 -7.30 7.43
CA LYS A 31 -0.88 -6.08 7.34
C LYS A 31 -0.11 -4.83 7.70
N LEU A 32 -0.53 -3.71 7.12
CA LEU A 32 -0.17 -2.36 7.57
C LEU A 32 -1.37 -1.74 8.26
N THR A 33 -1.21 -1.31 9.51
CA THR A 33 -2.23 -0.56 10.24
C THR A 33 -1.81 0.90 10.28
N LEU A 34 -2.51 1.74 9.51
CA LEU A 34 -2.15 3.15 9.33
C LEU A 34 -3.36 4.04 9.61
N PRO A 35 -3.32 4.89 10.65
CA PRO A 35 -4.43 5.77 10.99
C PRO A 35 -4.84 6.63 9.79
N LYS A 36 -6.15 6.71 9.52
CA LYS A 36 -6.72 7.44 8.39
C LYS A 36 -6.16 7.04 7.02
N LEU A 37 -5.73 5.79 6.84
CA LEU A 37 -5.46 5.27 5.50
C LEU A 37 -6.77 5.21 4.72
N THR A 38 -6.86 6.01 3.67
CA THR A 38 -8.08 6.15 2.87
C THR A 38 -7.94 5.57 1.48
N SER A 39 -6.72 5.52 0.95
CA SER A 39 -6.46 4.99 -0.39
C SER A 39 -5.07 4.39 -0.50
N PHE A 40 -4.93 3.50 -1.48
CA PHE A 40 -3.65 2.91 -1.85
C PHE A 40 -3.64 2.62 -3.35
N SER A 41 -2.44 2.48 -3.90
CA SER A 41 -2.20 2.00 -5.25
C SER A 41 -1.06 1.02 -5.25
N LEU A 42 -1.23 -0.11 -5.93
CA LEU A 42 -0.16 -1.07 -6.17
C LEU A 42 0.59 -0.69 -7.45
N SER A 43 1.91 -0.88 -7.46
CA SER A 43 2.74 -0.66 -8.63
C SER A 43 2.42 -1.68 -9.74
N PRO A 44 2.31 -1.26 -11.01
CA PRO A 44 2.32 -2.18 -12.13
C PRO A 44 3.71 -2.81 -12.31
N GLY A 45 3.81 -3.97 -12.96
CA GLY A 45 5.11 -4.59 -13.29
C GLY A 45 5.57 -5.69 -12.32
N PRO A 46 6.74 -6.28 -12.59
CA PRO A 46 7.23 -7.46 -11.87
C PRO A 46 7.76 -7.12 -10.48
N ALA A 47 8.04 -8.18 -9.69
CA ALA A 47 8.71 -8.04 -8.41
C ALA A 47 10.08 -7.33 -8.55
N PRO A 48 10.52 -6.53 -7.55
CA PRO A 48 9.87 -6.29 -6.26
C PRO A 48 8.63 -5.38 -6.37
N PHE A 49 7.55 -5.79 -5.71
CA PHE A 49 6.29 -5.04 -5.71
C PHE A 49 6.30 -3.87 -4.74
N HIS A 50 5.66 -2.79 -5.14
CA HIS A 50 5.56 -1.58 -4.35
C HIS A 50 4.10 -1.20 -4.15
N VAL A 51 3.80 -0.64 -2.98
CA VAL A 51 2.48 -0.08 -2.70
C VAL A 51 2.63 1.34 -2.18
N ALA A 52 1.99 2.26 -2.87
CA ALA A 52 1.82 3.63 -2.40
C ALA A 52 0.54 3.69 -1.57
N VAL A 53 0.61 4.29 -0.39
CA VAL A 53 -0.52 4.49 0.50
C VAL A 53 -0.66 5.96 0.84
N TYR A 54 -1.89 6.40 1.01
CA TYR A 54 -2.20 7.75 1.47
C TYR A 54 -3.00 7.72 2.76
N THR A 55 -2.54 8.51 3.72
CA THR A 55 -3.27 8.80 4.96
C THR A 55 -3.74 10.24 4.95
N ALA A 56 -5.04 10.45 5.14
CA ALA A 56 -5.63 11.79 5.22
C ALA A 56 -5.16 12.52 6.48
N SER A 57 -5.21 13.86 6.43
CA SER A 57 -4.86 14.69 7.58
C SER A 57 -5.80 14.45 8.78
N SER A 58 -5.25 14.65 9.98
CA SER A 58 -5.99 14.74 11.24
C SER A 58 -5.61 16.03 11.95
N ASN A 59 -6.30 16.32 13.05
CA ASN A 59 -5.97 17.47 13.89
C ASN A 59 -4.52 17.44 14.41
N GLU A 60 -3.90 16.25 14.47
CA GLU A 60 -2.55 16.04 14.99
C GLU A 60 -1.49 15.82 13.91
N LYS A 61 -1.88 15.35 12.71
CA LYS A 61 -0.94 14.92 11.66
C LYS A 61 -1.38 15.42 10.29
N MET A 62 -0.41 15.93 9.53
CA MET A 62 -0.61 16.26 8.12
C MET A 62 -0.91 15.02 7.29
N ALA A 63 -1.48 15.23 6.10
CA ALA A 63 -1.64 14.14 5.15
C ALA A 63 -0.26 13.60 4.73
N SER A 64 -0.21 12.31 4.41
CA SER A 64 1.04 11.59 4.12
C SER A 64 0.84 10.64 2.96
N ALA A 65 1.80 10.62 2.03
CA ALA A 65 1.98 9.54 1.08
C ALA A 65 3.22 8.74 1.47
N ARG A 66 3.08 7.42 1.53
CA ARG A 66 4.16 6.49 1.86
C ARG A 66 4.27 5.42 0.81
N LEU A 67 5.49 5.08 0.46
CA LEU A 67 5.80 4.01 -0.47
C LEU A 67 6.40 2.85 0.32
N TYR A 68 5.81 1.68 0.19
CA TYR A 68 6.28 0.45 0.82
C TYR A 68 6.70 -0.56 -0.22
N ARG A 69 7.76 -1.33 0.07
CA ARG A 69 8.07 -2.59 -0.62
C ARG A 69 7.25 -3.69 0.02
N CYS A 70 6.56 -4.50 -0.79
CA CYS A 70 5.77 -5.60 -0.27
C CYS A 70 6.27 -6.97 -0.76
N SER A 71 6.24 -7.92 0.16
CA SER A 71 6.58 -9.33 -0.04
C SER A 71 5.80 -10.15 0.98
N LEU A 72 5.38 -11.37 0.65
CA LEU A 72 4.83 -12.29 1.65
C LEU A 72 5.92 -13.00 2.46
N LYS A 73 7.16 -13.03 1.95
CA LYS A 73 8.30 -13.76 2.53
C LYS A 73 9.23 -12.89 3.37
N ALA A 74 9.07 -11.57 3.31
CA ALA A 74 9.88 -10.60 4.04
C ALA A 74 8.98 -9.53 4.67
N PRO A 75 9.44 -8.82 5.71
CA PRO A 75 8.73 -7.68 6.27
C PRO A 75 8.41 -6.62 5.21
N ILE A 76 7.30 -5.91 5.42
CA ILE A 76 6.93 -4.77 4.59
C ILE A 76 7.77 -3.56 4.99
N ASP A 77 8.65 -3.13 4.10
CA ASP A 77 9.61 -2.05 4.35
C ASP A 77 9.09 -0.72 3.81
N ILE A 78 9.25 0.36 4.58
CA ILE A 78 9.02 1.71 4.06
C ILE A 78 10.23 2.16 3.24
N ILE A 79 9.99 2.63 2.02
CA ILE A 79 11.04 3.12 1.10
C ILE A 79 11.05 4.64 1.07
N ALA A 80 9.87 5.24 1.07
CA ALA A 80 9.73 6.69 1.07
C ALA A 80 8.50 7.13 1.87
N CYS A 81 8.59 8.32 2.45
CA CYS A 81 7.52 8.95 3.19
C CYS A 81 7.56 10.44 2.90
N LYS A 82 6.43 11.02 2.49
CA LYS A 82 6.31 12.45 2.26
C LYS A 82 5.02 12.96 2.91
N ASN A 83 5.14 14.02 3.69
CA ASN A 83 4.00 14.71 4.31
C ASN A 83 3.73 16.01 3.55
N PHE A 84 2.45 16.35 3.40
CA PHE A 84 2.02 17.52 2.64
C PHE A 84 0.60 17.92 3.03
N GLN A 85 0.22 19.17 2.70
CA GLN A 85 -1.17 19.60 2.78
C GLN A 85 -1.88 19.19 1.50
N ALA A 86 -2.88 18.32 1.60
CA ALA A 86 -3.72 17.92 0.49
C ALA A 86 -5.02 17.28 0.98
N ASP A 87 -6.08 17.51 0.21
CA ASP A 87 -7.39 16.90 0.42
C ASP A 87 -7.62 15.67 -0.46
N ARG A 88 -6.86 15.55 -1.56
CA ARG A 88 -6.91 14.43 -2.52
C ARG A 88 -5.51 14.04 -2.96
N VAL A 89 -5.40 12.79 -3.41
CA VAL A 89 -4.19 12.23 -4.02
C VAL A 89 -4.60 11.44 -5.26
N ASP A 90 -3.79 11.54 -6.30
CA ASP A 90 -3.82 10.66 -7.46
C ASP A 90 -2.48 9.95 -7.56
N PHE A 91 -2.52 8.64 -7.81
CA PHE A 91 -1.32 7.81 -7.94
C PHE A 91 -1.01 7.57 -9.41
N HIS A 92 0.21 7.91 -9.82
CA HIS A 92 0.71 7.64 -11.16
C HIS A 92 1.99 6.81 -11.06
N TRP A 93 2.01 5.68 -11.75
CA TRP A 93 3.16 4.81 -11.86
C TRP A 93 3.71 4.86 -13.28
N ASN A 94 5.03 4.72 -13.41
CA ASN A 94 5.59 4.42 -14.72
C ASN A 94 5.27 2.97 -15.13
N LYS A 95 5.59 2.60 -16.37
CA LYS A 95 5.33 1.25 -16.90
C LYS A 95 6.02 0.13 -16.12
N ASN A 96 7.09 0.45 -15.39
CA ASN A 96 7.90 -0.51 -14.66
C ASN A 96 7.53 -0.60 -13.16
N GLY A 97 6.66 0.28 -12.66
CA GLY A 97 6.23 0.30 -11.26
C GLY A 97 7.20 0.93 -10.26
N ILE A 98 8.22 1.65 -10.70
CA ILE A 98 9.23 2.31 -9.85
C ILE A 98 9.43 3.75 -10.29
#